data_AF-A0A966U601-F1
#
_entry.id   AF-A0A966U601-F1
#
_cell.length_a   1.000
_cell.length_b   1.000
_cell.length_c   1.000
_cell.angle_alpha   90.00
_cell.angle_beta   90.00
_cell.angle_gamma   90.00
#
_symmetry.space_group_name_H-M   'P 1'
#
loop_
_entity.id
_entity.type
_entity.pdbx_description
1 polymer ?
#
loop_
_entity_poly.entity_id
_entity_poly.type
_entity_poly.pdbx_seq_one_letter_code
_entity_poly.pdbx_strand_id
1 'polypeptide(L)'
;MEIEFVAGDLWMVLATILWGAYSWMLAHPKQSTERSWPWAEFLFAQVGFGFCWSLVFAQTEYFLGLNYFTWNWQTLAMIGYVIIGPSLIAYRCWGLGVNQAGATVATFFTNLIPVFTAILSTLLLQKPPELYHGVAFAFILCGIVLSLSVPRRLT
;
A
#
# COMPACT_ATOMS: atom_id res chain seq x y z
N MET A 1 19.65 -12.10 -19.92
CA MET A 1 18.36 -11.82 -19.27
C MET A 1 17.39 -11.53 -20.40
N GLU A 2 16.64 -12.54 -20.83
CA GLU A 2 15.55 -12.36 -21.79
C GLU A 2 14.33 -11.92 -20.97
N ILE A 3 13.68 -10.82 -21.38
CA ILE A 3 12.46 -10.35 -20.72
C ILE A 3 11.31 -11.15 -21.32
N GLU A 4 10.82 -12.14 -20.58
CA GLU A 4 9.60 -12.86 -20.94
C GLU A 4 8.39 -12.11 -20.43
N PHE A 5 7.52 -11.67 -21.33
CA PHE A 5 6.23 -11.09 -20.96
C PHE A 5 5.33 -12.20 -20.42
N VAL A 6 4.93 -12.08 -19.17
CA VAL A 6 4.00 -13.01 -18.52
C VAL A 6 2.66 -12.32 -18.29
N ALA A 7 1.58 -13.10 -18.15
CA ALA A 7 0.25 -12.55 -17.86
C ALA A 7 0.24 -11.64 -16.61
N GLY A 8 1.15 -11.87 -15.66
CA GLY A 8 1.39 -11.02 -14.50
C GLY A 8 1.71 -9.56 -14.85
N ASP A 9 2.45 -9.31 -15.92
CA ASP A 9 2.83 -7.95 -16.33
C ASP A 9 1.61 -7.14 -16.75
N LEU A 10 0.66 -7.79 -17.45
CA LEU A 10 -0.61 -7.17 -17.83
C LEU A 10 -1.44 -6.81 -16.59
N TRP A 11 -1.48 -7.70 -15.59
CA TRP A 11 -2.14 -7.43 -14.31
C TRP A 11 -1.50 -6.25 -13.57
N MET A 12 -0.16 -6.14 -13.59
CA MET A 12 0.55 -5.01 -12.99
C MET A 12 0.23 -3.68 -13.68
N VAL A 13 0.18 -3.65 -15.02
CA VAL A 13 -0.21 -2.45 -15.78
C VAL A 13 -1.65 -2.06 -15.45
N LEU A 14 -2.58 -3.01 -15.46
CA LEU A 14 -3.98 -2.75 -15.11
C LEU A 14 -4.11 -2.22 -13.67
N ALA A 15 -3.43 -2.85 -12.71
CA ALA A 15 -3.42 -2.42 -11.32
C ALA A 15 -2.90 -0.97 -11.18
N THR A 16 -1.83 -0.63 -11.90
CA THR A 16 -1.25 0.73 -11.88
C THR A 16 -2.20 1.78 -12.47
N ILE A 17 -2.91 1.45 -13.55
CA ILE A 17 -3.92 2.33 -14.16
C ILE A 17 -5.10 2.55 -13.19
N LEU A 18 -5.64 1.48 -12.61
CA LEU A 18 -6.74 1.55 -11.64
C LEU A 18 -6.34 2.36 -10.40
N TRP A 19 -5.12 2.15 -9.90
CA TRP A 19 -4.57 2.91 -8.78
C TRP A 19 -4.43 4.40 -9.10
N GLY A 20 -3.91 4.73 -10.29
CA GLY A 20 -3.82 6.12 -10.76
C GLY A 20 -5.19 6.78 -10.86
N ALA A 21 -6.18 6.08 -11.42
CA ALA A 21 -7.55 6.57 -11.51
C ALA A 21 -8.18 6.79 -10.12
N TYR A 22 -8.04 5.84 -9.20
CA TYR A 22 -8.49 5.97 -7.81
C TYR A 22 -7.85 7.18 -7.11
N SER A 23 -6.52 7.33 -7.24
CA SER A 23 -5.78 8.44 -6.64
C SER A 23 -6.25 9.80 -7.18
N TRP A 24 -6.52 9.88 -8.48
CA TRP A 24 -7.06 11.09 -9.11
C TRP A 24 -8.46 11.43 -8.61
N MET A 25 -9.34 10.43 -8.48
CA MET A 25 -10.69 10.61 -7.92
C MET A 25 -10.63 11.06 -6.47
N LEU A 26 -9.73 10.50 -5.66
CA LEU A 26 -9.55 10.88 -4.26
C LEU A 26 -9.00 12.32 -4.14
N ALA A 27 -8.14 12.75 -5.06
CA ALA A 27 -7.63 14.13 -5.12
C ALA A 27 -8.69 15.13 -5.63
N HIS A 28 -9.66 14.69 -6.44
CA HIS A 28 -10.73 15.52 -7.00
C HIS A 28 -12.12 14.99 -6.64
N PRO A 29 -12.51 15.02 -5.35
CA PRO A 29 -13.71 14.33 -4.86
C PRO A 29 -15.06 14.84 -5.41
N LYS A 30 -15.09 15.87 -6.29
CA LYS A 30 -16.31 16.48 -6.84
C LYS A 30 -17.38 16.67 -5.74
N GLN A 31 -18.58 16.11 -5.91
CA GLN A 31 -19.73 16.24 -5.00
C GLN A 31 -19.83 15.10 -3.96
N SER A 32 -18.82 14.23 -3.83
CA SER A 32 -18.93 13.08 -2.92
C SER A 32 -18.80 13.52 -1.45
N THR A 33 -19.76 13.07 -0.62
CA THR A 33 -19.79 13.31 0.82
C THR A 33 -18.96 12.29 1.62
N GLU A 34 -18.27 11.36 0.95
CA GLU A 34 -17.49 10.29 1.60
C GLU A 34 -16.41 10.83 2.56
N ARG A 35 -15.90 12.05 2.31
CA ARG A 35 -14.93 12.70 3.20
C ARG A 35 -15.50 13.11 4.55
N SER A 36 -16.83 13.24 4.68
CA SER A 36 -17.49 13.55 5.96
C SER A 36 -17.85 12.30 6.76
N TRP A 37 -17.61 11.10 6.23
CA TRP A 37 -17.93 9.87 6.94
C TRP A 37 -16.98 9.65 8.12
N PRO A 38 -17.46 9.08 9.24
CA PRO A 38 -16.59 8.60 10.30
C PRO A 38 -15.57 7.60 9.75
N TRP A 39 -14.32 7.68 10.21
CA TRP A 39 -13.21 6.86 9.69
C TRP A 39 -13.53 5.36 9.66
N ALA A 40 -14.24 4.84 10.68
CA ALA A 40 -14.58 3.43 10.76
C ALA A 40 -15.56 3.00 9.66
N GLU A 41 -16.52 3.85 9.30
CA GLU A 41 -17.50 3.59 8.25
C GLU A 41 -16.83 3.64 6.87
N PHE A 42 -15.96 4.62 6.64
CA PHE A 42 -15.16 4.70 5.43
C PHE A 42 -14.26 3.47 5.25
N LEU A 43 -13.53 3.08 6.31
CA LEU A 43 -12.69 1.88 6.29
C LEU A 43 -13.53 0.61 6.08
N PHE A 44 -14.70 0.50 6.70
CA PHE A 44 -15.59 -0.65 6.52
C PHE A 44 -16.08 -0.77 5.08
N ALA A 45 -16.43 0.34 4.42
CA ALA A 45 -16.81 0.33 3.01
C ALA A 45 -15.67 -0.17 2.11
N GLN A 46 -14.44 0.29 2.35
CA GLN A 46 -13.25 -0.17 1.61
C GLN A 46 -12.96 -1.66 1.84
N VAL A 47 -13.01 -2.09 3.11
CA VAL A 47 -12.80 -3.49 3.49
C VAL A 47 -13.89 -4.38 2.90
N GLY A 48 -15.15 -3.93 2.89
CA GLY A 48 -16.27 -4.66 2.31
C GLY A 48 -16.07 -4.92 0.82
N PHE A 49 -15.64 -3.91 0.07
CA PHE A 49 -15.32 -4.08 -1.35
C PHE A 49 -14.17 -5.08 -1.57
N GLY A 50 -13.08 -4.93 -0.81
CA GLY A 50 -11.94 -5.86 -0.87
C GLY A 50 -12.29 -7.29 -0.46
N PHE A 51 -13.20 -7.45 0.51
CA PHE A 51 -13.72 -8.74 0.95
C PHE A 51 -14.54 -9.42 -0.14
N CYS A 52 -15.44 -8.70 -0.81
CA CYS A 52 -16.22 -9.24 -1.92
C CYS A 52 -15.31 -9.77 -3.04
N TRP A 53 -14.28 -9.00 -3.43
CA TRP A 53 -13.34 -9.42 -4.47
C TRP A 53 -12.48 -10.62 -4.04
N SER A 54 -11.97 -10.60 -2.80
CA SER A 54 -11.23 -11.71 -2.20
C SER A 54 -12.08 -12.99 -2.14
N LEU A 55 -13.36 -12.87 -1.79
CA LEU A 55 -14.30 -14.00 -1.77
C LEU A 55 -14.49 -14.61 -3.16
N VAL A 56 -14.64 -13.78 -4.20
CA VAL A 56 -14.78 -14.26 -5.59
C VAL A 56 -13.54 -15.06 -5.99
N PHE A 57 -12.34 -14.56 -5.72
CA PHE A 57 -11.11 -15.29 -6.04
C PHE A 57 -10.95 -16.56 -5.20
N ALA A 58 -11.17 -16.50 -3.89
CA ALA A 58 -11.07 -17.67 -3.02
C ALA A 58 -12.06 -18.78 -3.44
N GLN A 59 -13.29 -18.41 -3.83
CA GLN A 59 -14.25 -19.37 -4.38
C GLN A 59 -13.78 -19.92 -5.73
N THR A 60 -13.23 -19.07 -6.61
CA THR A 60 -12.71 -19.52 -7.90
C THR A 60 -11.57 -20.53 -7.73
N GLU A 61 -10.62 -20.26 -6.82
CA GLU A 61 -9.55 -21.21 -6.47
C GLU A 61 -10.09 -22.52 -5.90
N TYR A 62 -11.13 -22.44 -5.05
CA TYR A 62 -11.81 -23.61 -4.50
C TYR A 62 -12.42 -24.48 -5.62
N PHE A 63 -13.15 -23.88 -6.57
CA PHE A 63 -13.75 -24.58 -7.70
C PHE A 63 -12.71 -25.16 -8.67
N LEU A 64 -11.56 -24.51 -8.82
CA LEU A 64 -10.45 -25.01 -9.64
C LEU A 64 -9.59 -26.08 -8.93
N GLY A 65 -9.87 -26.39 -7.66
CA GLY A 65 -9.10 -27.37 -6.89
C GLY A 65 -7.69 -26.90 -6.52
N LEU A 66 -7.41 -25.60 -6.62
CA LEU A 66 -6.10 -24.98 -6.34
C LEU A 66 -5.94 -24.60 -4.86
N ASN A 67 -6.75 -25.19 -3.98
CA ASN A 67 -6.79 -24.79 -2.59
C ASN A 67 -5.63 -25.43 -1.79
N TYR A 68 -4.60 -24.63 -1.53
CA TYR A 68 -3.45 -25.00 -0.69
C TYR A 68 -3.59 -24.49 0.76
N PHE A 69 -4.80 -24.14 1.20
CA PHE A 69 -5.00 -23.55 2.52
C PHE A 69 -5.09 -24.60 3.63
N THR A 70 -4.11 -24.58 4.54
CA THR A 70 -4.12 -25.44 5.73
C THR A 70 -4.59 -24.66 6.96
N TRP A 71 -5.69 -25.11 7.56
CA TRP A 71 -6.17 -24.58 8.82
C TRP A 71 -5.31 -25.12 9.96
N ASN A 72 -4.41 -24.28 10.46
CA ASN A 72 -3.61 -24.56 11.65
C ASN A 72 -3.48 -23.28 12.49
N TRP A 73 -3.00 -23.43 13.72
CA TRP A 73 -2.86 -22.31 14.65
C TRP A 73 -1.89 -21.23 14.14
N GLN A 74 -0.84 -21.62 13.43
CA GLN A 74 0.14 -20.71 12.85
C GLN A 74 -0.49 -19.83 11.76
N THR A 75 -1.30 -20.41 10.87
CA THR A 75 -2.06 -19.68 9.83
C THR A 75 -3.01 -18.68 10.48
N LEU A 76 -3.74 -19.09 11.54
CA LEU A 76 -4.63 -18.20 12.29
C LEU A 76 -3.87 -17.05 12.96
N ALA A 77 -2.70 -17.34 13.55
CA ALA A 77 -1.86 -16.32 14.16
C ALA A 77 -1.31 -15.32 13.13
N MET A 78 -0.91 -15.77 11.94
CA MET A 78 -0.47 -14.91 10.84
C MET A 78 -1.60 -14.00 10.35
N ILE A 79 -2.81 -14.55 10.19
CA ILE A 79 -4.00 -13.77 9.84
C ILE A 79 -4.27 -12.70 10.90
N GLY A 80 -4.29 -13.08 12.18
CA GLY A 80 -4.50 -12.16 13.29
C GLY A 80 -3.45 -11.04 13.33
N TYR A 81 -2.18 -11.38 13.11
CA TYR A 81 -1.10 -10.40 13.02
C TYR A 81 -1.34 -9.39 11.90
N VAL A 82 -1.68 -9.84 10.68
CA VAL A 82 -1.92 -8.96 9.52
C VAL A 82 -3.16 -8.06 9.72
N ILE A 83 -4.23 -8.61 10.32
CA ILE A 83 -5.45 -7.84 10.61
C ILE A 83 -5.17 -6.72 11.62
N ILE A 84 -4.48 -7.04 12.72
CA ILE A 84 -4.33 -6.09 13.83
C ILE A 84 -3.22 -5.08 13.52
N GLY A 85 -2.03 -5.55 13.15
CA GLY A 85 -0.83 -4.72 13.03
C GLY A 85 -0.83 -3.81 11.80
N PRO A 86 -0.48 -4.35 10.62
CA PRO A 86 -0.31 -3.55 9.40
C PRO A 86 -1.63 -3.07 8.79
N SER A 87 -2.79 -3.61 9.24
CA SER A 87 -4.09 -3.13 8.77
C SER A 87 -4.72 -2.15 9.77
N LEU A 88 -5.36 -2.63 10.83
CA LEU A 88 -6.17 -1.76 11.70
C LEU A 88 -5.36 -0.65 12.40
N ILE A 89 -4.28 -1.02 13.09
CA ILE A 89 -3.44 -0.06 13.82
C ILE A 89 -2.79 0.92 12.83
N ALA A 90 -2.19 0.42 11.75
CA ALA A 90 -1.52 1.26 10.76
C ALA A 90 -2.48 2.25 10.09
N TYR A 91 -3.67 1.81 9.63
CA TYR A 91 -4.67 2.72 9.04
C TYR A 91 -5.17 3.76 10.04
N ARG A 92 -5.29 3.41 11.31
CA ARG A 92 -5.69 4.36 12.36
C ARG A 92 -4.59 5.40 12.60
N CYS A 93 -3.35 4.96 12.77
CA CYS A 93 -2.19 5.84 12.94
C CYS A 93 -2.01 6.77 11.73
N TRP A 94 -2.17 6.23 10.51
CA TRP A 94 -2.13 7.01 9.27
C TRP A 94 -3.23 8.08 9.25
N GLY A 95 -4.48 7.70 9.52
CA GLY A 95 -5.61 8.64 9.54
C GLY A 95 -5.41 9.77 10.55
N LEU A 96 -4.96 9.45 11.77
CA LEU A 96 -4.64 10.44 12.80
C LEU A 96 -3.48 11.34 12.39
N GLY A 97 -2.41 10.77 11.83
CA GLY A 97 -1.25 11.53 11.35
C GLY A 97 -1.60 12.49 10.22
N VAL A 98 -2.39 12.04 9.24
CA VAL A 98 -2.90 12.89 8.14
C VAL A 98 -3.81 13.99 8.67
N ASN A 99 -4.69 13.69 9.64
CA ASN A 99 -5.58 14.68 10.22
C ASN A 99 -4.81 15.78 10.97
N GLN A 100 -3.76 15.41 11.72
CA GLN A 100 -3.01 16.34 12.55
C GLN A 100 -1.88 17.08 11.81
N ALA A 101 -1.17 16.42 10.88
CA ALA A 101 -0.03 16.99 10.16
C ALA A 101 -0.36 17.40 8.70
N GLY A 102 -1.52 17.00 8.19
CA GLY A 102 -1.93 17.23 6.81
C GLY A 102 -1.38 16.20 5.81
N ALA A 103 -2.09 16.05 4.69
CA ALA A 103 -1.77 15.05 3.67
C ALA A 103 -0.36 15.22 3.05
N THR A 104 0.09 16.46 2.84
CA THR A 104 1.42 16.76 2.28
C THR A 104 2.55 16.19 3.12
N VAL A 105 2.48 16.34 4.45
CA VAL A 105 3.50 15.83 5.36
C VAL A 105 3.44 14.30 5.40
N ALA A 106 2.24 13.72 5.44
CA ALA A 106 2.08 12.26 5.43
C ALA A 106 2.69 11.61 4.17
N THR A 107 2.48 12.20 2.99
CA THR A 107 3.09 11.74 1.74
C THR A 107 4.61 11.84 1.76
N PHE A 108 5.18 12.85 2.43
CA PHE A 108 6.63 12.93 2.60
C PHE A 108 7.18 11.72 3.36
N PHE A 109 6.52 11.32 4.47
CA PHE A 109 6.91 10.14 5.26
C PHE A 109 6.79 8.82 4.48
N THR A 110 5.89 8.72 3.50
CA THR A 110 5.79 7.53 2.62
C THR A 110 7.10 7.24 1.89
N ASN A 111 7.90 8.27 1.58
CA ASN A 111 9.20 8.06 0.94
C ASN A 111 10.25 7.42 1.86
N LEU A 112 10.00 7.38 3.18
CA LEU A 112 10.86 6.71 4.15
C LEU A 112 10.54 5.22 4.31
N ILE A 113 9.46 4.72 3.70
CA ILE A 113 9.08 3.30 3.75
C ILE A 113 10.27 2.40 3.33
N PRO A 114 10.96 2.64 2.21
CA PRO A 114 12.11 1.79 1.82
C PRO A 114 13.23 1.77 2.85
N VAL A 115 13.47 2.88 3.57
CA VAL A 115 14.47 2.95 4.65
C VAL A 115 14.06 2.09 5.82
N PHE A 116 12.83 2.23 6.30
CA PHE A 116 12.32 1.39 7.38
C PHE A 116 12.28 -0.08 6.98
N THR A 117 11.90 -0.40 5.74
CA THR A 117 11.95 -1.76 5.21
C THR A 117 13.37 -2.33 5.22
N ALA A 118 14.38 -1.57 4.80
CA ALA A 118 15.78 -2.01 4.83
C ALA A 118 16.28 -2.23 6.27
N ILE A 119 15.97 -1.31 7.19
CA ILE A 119 16.33 -1.43 8.61
C ILE A 119 15.67 -2.67 9.22
N LEU A 120 14.36 -2.83 9.06
CA LEU A 120 13.61 -3.97 9.61
C LEU A 120 14.07 -5.29 8.97
N SER A 121 14.36 -5.32 7.67
CA SER A 121 14.91 -6.50 7.01
C SER A 121 16.26 -6.90 7.60
N THR A 122 17.13 -5.92 7.85
CA THR A 122 18.43 -6.16 8.49
C THR A 122 18.27 -6.71 9.90
N LEU A 123 17.42 -6.08 10.72
CA LEU A 123 17.24 -6.46 12.13
C LEU A 123 16.51 -7.80 12.30
N LEU A 124 15.43 -8.02 11.54
CA LEU A 124 14.55 -9.18 11.71
C LEU A 124 14.98 -10.38 10.87
N LEU A 125 15.47 -10.15 9.65
CA LEU A 125 15.84 -11.22 8.71
C LEU A 125 17.36 -11.45 8.65
N GLN A 126 18.16 -10.63 9.35
CA GLN A 126 19.63 -10.69 9.33
C GLN A 126 20.21 -10.58 7.90
N LYS A 127 19.49 -9.89 7.01
CA LYS A 127 19.90 -9.64 5.62
C LYS A 127 20.31 -8.17 5.47
N PRO A 128 21.62 -7.87 5.34
CA PRO A 128 22.06 -6.49 5.17
C PRO A 128 21.59 -5.93 3.81
N PRO A 129 21.41 -4.60 3.69
CA PRO A 129 21.04 -3.99 2.43
C PRO A 129 22.21 -4.07 1.44
N GLU A 130 21.95 -4.71 0.30
CA GLU A 130 22.87 -4.73 -0.83
C GLU A 130 23.10 -3.34 -1.46
N LEU A 131 24.20 -3.17 -2.22
CA LEU A 131 24.58 -1.90 -2.84
C LEU A 131 23.47 -1.28 -3.71
N TYR A 132 22.70 -2.11 -4.43
CA TYR A 132 21.61 -1.62 -5.26
C TYR A 132 20.49 -0.96 -4.45
N HIS A 133 20.27 -1.36 -3.18
CA HIS A 133 19.35 -0.64 -2.29
C HIS A 133 19.87 0.76 -1.96
N GLY A 134 21.19 0.92 -1.80
CA GLY A 134 21.83 2.22 -1.60
C GLY A 134 21.64 3.14 -2.81
N VAL A 135 21.83 2.62 -4.02
CA VAL A 135 21.60 3.38 -5.26
C VAL A 135 20.11 3.76 -5.42
N ALA A 136 19.19 2.83 -5.15
CA ALA A 136 17.76 3.11 -5.15
C ALA A 136 17.39 4.20 -4.13
N PHE A 137 17.97 4.14 -2.92
CA PHE A 137 17.75 5.15 -1.89
C PHE A 137 18.27 6.53 -2.32
N ALA A 138 19.44 6.60 -2.95
CA ALA A 138 19.97 7.85 -3.49
C ALA A 138 19.03 8.45 -4.54
N PHE A 139 18.47 7.64 -5.45
CA PHE A 139 17.50 8.12 -6.44
C PHE A 139 16.22 8.66 -5.80
N ILE A 140 15.69 7.99 -4.77
CA ILE A 140 14.52 8.47 -4.02
C ILE A 140 14.81 9.82 -3.38
N LEU A 141 15.95 9.97 -2.68
CA LEU A 141 16.35 11.23 -2.05
C LEU A 141 16.50 12.35 -3.08
N CYS A 142 17.16 12.10 -4.21
CA CYS A 142 17.27 13.07 -5.30
C CYS A 142 15.89 13.50 -5.81
N GLY A 143 14.97 12.56 -6.04
CA GLY A 143 13.60 12.87 -6.48
C GLY A 143 12.84 13.76 -5.49
N ILE A 144 12.95 13.48 -4.19
CA ILE A 144 12.34 14.30 -3.13
C ILE A 144 12.92 15.72 -3.13
N VAL A 145 14.25 15.84 -3.12
CA VAL A 145 14.93 17.15 -3.09
C VAL A 145 14.54 17.97 -4.31
N LEU A 146 14.55 17.37 -5.51
CA LEU A 146 14.09 18.04 -6.73
C LEU A 146 12.63 18.48 -6.63
N SER A 147 11.74 17.63 -6.13
CA SER A 147 10.32 17.97 -5.96
C SER A 147 10.10 19.11 -4.97
N LEU A 148 10.93 19.24 -3.93
CA LEU A 148 10.87 20.33 -2.97
C LEU A 148 11.52 21.63 -3.49
N SER A 149 12.43 21.51 -4.47
CA SER A 149 13.18 22.64 -5.03
C SER A 149 12.42 23.41 -6.10
N VAL A 150 11.33 22.84 -6.66
CA VAL A 150 10.50 23.53 -7.66
C VAL A 150 9.64 24.59 -6.95
N PRO A 151 9.80 25.90 -7.26
CA PRO A 151 8.98 26.95 -6.68
C PRO A 151 7.51 26.73 -7.05
N ARG A 152 6.64 26.57 -6.04
CA ARG A 152 5.19 26.55 -6.28
C ARG A 152 4.79 27.91 -6.84
N ARG A 153 4.46 27.97 -8.15
CA ARG A 153 3.75 29.12 -8.71
C ARG A 153 2.37 29.16 -8.06
N LEU A 154 2.19 30.11 -7.13
CA LEU A 154 0.89 30.49 -6.61
C LEU A 154 0.12 31.15 -7.78
N THR A 155 -0.85 30.43 -8.34
CA THR A 155 -1.92 31.00 -9.18
C THR A 155 -3.25 30.62 -8.57
#